data_AF-A0A7S2NDF3-F1
#
_entry.id   AF-A0A7S2NDF3-F1
#
_cell.length_a   1.000
_cell.length_b   1.000
_cell.length_c   1.000
_cell.angle_alpha   90.00
_cell.angle_beta   90.00
_cell.angle_gamma   90.00
#
_symmetry.space_group_name_H-M   'P 1'
#
loop_
_entity.id
_entity.type
_entity.pdbx_description
1 polymer ?
#
loop_
_entity_poly.entity_id
_entity_poly.type
_entity_poly.pdbx_seq_one_letter_code
_entity_poly.pdbx_strand_id
1 'polypeptide(L)'
;MEAVGELSAALPHLQPAVSELIERCSRSFGRTALCLSGGGMLANYHWGVVVALRDANCLPSCIAGTSAGAAIAALVCTRTDNELDNVLHAEVLVHFLQLFNDPHSVSWRR
;
A
#
# COMPACT_ATOMS: atom_id res chain seq x y z
N MET A 1 -6.45 1.71 -16.03
CA MET A 1 -5.89 2.98 -16.53
C MET A 1 -5.85 3.02 -18.06
N GLU A 2 -5.58 1.89 -18.73
CA GLU A 2 -5.63 1.72 -20.19
C GLU A 2 -6.94 2.22 -20.82
N ALA A 3 -8.10 1.77 -20.33
CA ALA A 3 -9.41 2.18 -20.86
C ALA A 3 -9.68 3.69 -20.77
N VAL A 4 -9.06 4.39 -19.80
CA VAL A 4 -9.20 5.86 -19.66
C VAL A 4 -8.34 6.59 -20.69
N GLY A 5 -7.14 6.06 -20.97
CA GLY A 5 -6.26 6.57 -22.02
C GLY A 5 -6.88 6.39 -23.41
N GLU A 6 -7.51 5.24 -23.66
CA GLU A 6 -8.22 4.96 -24.92
C GLU A 6 -9.43 5.87 -25.14
N LEU A 7 -10.25 6.08 -24.11
CA LEU A 7 -11.42 6.97 -24.18
C LEU A 7 -11.01 8.43 -24.42
N SER A 8 -9.89 8.84 -23.82
CA SER A 8 -9.28 10.14 -24.07
C SER A 8 -8.80 10.27 -25.52
N ALA A 9 -8.03 9.29 -26.02
CA ALA A 9 -7.53 9.30 -27.40
C ALA A 9 -8.65 9.36 -28.47
N ALA A 10 -9.81 8.76 -28.19
CA ALA A 10 -10.95 8.72 -29.11
C ALA A 10 -11.67 10.07 -29.28
N LEU A 11 -11.62 10.99 -28.30
CA LEU A 11 -12.37 12.26 -28.32
C LEU A 11 -11.49 13.48 -27.97
N PRO A 12 -10.53 13.86 -28.83
CA PRO A 12 -9.55 14.91 -28.56
C PRO A 12 -10.15 16.33 -28.41
N HIS A 13 -11.33 16.58 -28.97
CA HIS A 13 -12.03 17.87 -28.90
C HIS A 13 -12.89 18.03 -27.64
N LEU A 14 -13.12 16.94 -26.89
CA LEU A 14 -13.86 16.93 -25.62
C LEU A 14 -12.96 16.70 -24.41
N GLN A 15 -11.63 16.79 -24.58
CA GLN A 15 -10.62 16.50 -23.56
C GLN A 15 -10.87 17.12 -22.17
N PRO A 16 -11.24 18.41 -22.06
CA PRO A 16 -11.51 19.01 -20.75
C PRO A 16 -12.74 18.40 -20.08
N ALA A 17 -13.81 18.18 -20.85
CA ALA A 17 -15.08 17.65 -20.34
C ALA A 17 -14.98 16.15 -19.98
N VAL A 18 -14.25 15.36 -20.80
CA VAL A 18 -14.00 13.94 -20.54
C VAL A 18 -13.15 13.77 -19.28
N SER A 19 -12.10 14.58 -19.12
CA SER A 19 -11.26 14.55 -17.91
C SER A 19 -12.05 14.90 -16.65
N GLU A 20 -12.88 15.96 -16.70
CA GLU A 20 -13.74 16.34 -15.58
C GLU A 20 -14.72 15.22 -15.22
N LEU A 21 -15.37 14.60 -16.21
CA LEU A 21 -16.28 13.48 -15.98
C LEU A 21 -15.56 12.29 -15.34
N ILE A 22 -14.37 11.92 -15.84
CA ILE A 22 -13.57 10.83 -15.29
C ILE A 22 -13.17 11.11 -13.84
N GLU A 23 -12.74 12.34 -13.53
CA GLU A 23 -12.34 12.72 -12.18
C GLU A 23 -13.54 12.66 -11.22
N ARG A 24 -14.70 13.17 -11.64
CA ARG A 24 -15.95 13.11 -10.88
C ARG A 24 -16.40 11.67 -10.65
N CYS A 25 -16.43 10.85 -11.70
CA CYS A 25 -16.75 9.43 -11.58
C CYS A 25 -15.77 8.72 -10.64
N SER A 26 -14.47 8.93 -10.78
CA SER A 26 -13.45 8.33 -9.91
C SER A 26 -13.62 8.71 -8.45
N ARG A 27 -13.97 9.97 -8.17
CA ARG A 27 -14.27 10.44 -6.81
C ARG A 27 -15.54 9.81 -6.25
N SER A 28 -16.58 9.65 -7.07
CA SER A 28 -17.85 9.03 -6.67
C SER A 28 -17.76 7.52 -6.46
N PHE A 29 -16.98 6.81 -7.28
CA PHE A 29 -16.72 5.38 -7.11
C PHE A 29 -15.82 5.09 -5.90
N GLY A 30 -14.97 6.04 -5.54
CA GLY A 30 -14.04 5.90 -4.43
C GLY A 30 -12.85 5.00 -4.77
N ARG A 31 -11.98 4.81 -3.77
CA ARG A 31 -10.83 3.92 -3.85
C ARG A 31 -10.80 3.06 -2.60
N THR A 32 -10.52 1.76 -2.77
CA THR A 32 -10.28 0.87 -1.64
C THR A 32 -9.01 1.32 -0.93
N ALA A 33 -9.05 1.30 0.40
CA ALA A 33 -7.88 1.53 1.24
C ALA A 33 -7.62 0.32 2.14
N LEU A 34 -6.35 -0.01 2.36
CA LEU A 34 -5.93 -1.02 3.34
C LEU A 34 -5.56 -0.31 4.64
N CYS A 35 -6.26 -0.64 5.73
CA CYS A 35 -6.03 -0.04 7.05
C CYS A 35 -5.37 -1.06 7.99
N LEU A 36 -4.09 -0.85 8.32
CA LEU A 36 -3.28 -1.71 9.18
C LEU A 36 -3.30 -1.21 10.62
N SER A 37 -4.09 -1.86 11.48
CA SER A 37 -4.13 -1.52 12.90
C SER A 37 -2.81 -1.83 13.61
N GLY A 38 -2.47 -1.05 14.64
CA GLY A 38 -1.38 -1.39 15.56
C GLY A 38 -1.63 -2.68 16.34
N GLY A 39 -0.61 -3.13 17.08
CA GLY A 39 -0.67 -4.35 17.88
C GLY A 39 0.67 -4.90 18.35
N GLY A 40 1.73 -4.06 18.38
CA GLY A 40 3.09 -4.52 18.66
C GLY A 40 3.50 -5.65 17.70
N MET A 41 4.01 -6.76 18.25
CA MET A 41 4.41 -7.94 17.46
C MET A 41 3.26 -8.59 16.68
N LEU A 42 2.00 -8.51 17.14
CA LEU A 42 0.87 -9.08 16.42
C LEU A 42 0.61 -8.37 15.08
N ALA A 43 1.10 -7.14 14.92
CA ALA A 43 1.00 -6.43 13.64
C ALA A 43 1.75 -7.17 12.51
N ASN A 44 2.69 -8.08 12.83
CA ASN A 44 3.39 -8.89 11.83
C ASN A 44 2.44 -9.75 10.97
N TYR A 45 1.23 -10.07 11.46
CA TYR A 45 0.23 -10.76 10.63
C TYR A 45 -0.18 -9.94 9.39
N HIS A 46 -0.05 -8.61 9.45
CA HIS A 46 -0.33 -7.74 8.30
C HIS A 46 0.59 -8.02 7.11
N TRP A 47 1.81 -8.54 7.33
CA TRP A 47 2.67 -8.96 6.23
C TRP A 47 2.04 -10.07 5.40
N GLY A 48 1.39 -11.05 6.03
CA GLY A 48 0.68 -12.11 5.31
C GLY A 48 -0.47 -11.58 4.46
N VAL A 49 -1.19 -10.58 4.98
CA VAL A 49 -2.25 -9.88 4.21
C VAL A 49 -1.66 -9.14 3.01
N VAL A 50 -0.55 -8.43 3.21
CA VAL A 50 0.14 -7.70 2.13
C VAL A 50 0.63 -8.67 1.05
N VAL A 51 1.27 -9.78 1.43
CA VAL A 51 1.71 -10.83 0.49
C VAL A 51 0.51 -11.35 -0.31
N ALA A 52 -0.55 -11.78 0.37
CA ALA A 52 -1.73 -12.34 -0.30
C ALA A 52 -2.40 -11.35 -1.27
N LEU A 53 -2.50 -10.07 -0.88
CA LEU A 53 -3.05 -9.03 -1.74
C LEU A 53 -2.12 -8.70 -2.91
N ARG A 54 -0.82 -8.71 -2.70
CA ARG A 54 0.18 -8.46 -3.74
C ARG A 54 0.18 -9.59 -4.78
N ASP A 55 0.21 -10.84 -4.34
CA ASP A 55 0.16 -12.03 -5.21
C ASP A 55 -1.14 -12.06 -6.04
N ALA A 56 -2.24 -11.61 -5.45
CA ALA A 56 -3.53 -11.50 -6.13
C ALA A 56 -3.65 -10.26 -7.05
N ASN A 57 -2.61 -9.43 -7.17
CA ASN A 57 -2.65 -8.12 -7.85
C ASN A 57 -3.80 -7.21 -7.36
N CYS A 58 -4.15 -7.32 -6.07
CA CYS A 58 -5.25 -6.63 -5.41
C CYS A 58 -4.78 -5.68 -4.29
N LEU A 59 -3.47 -5.45 -4.14
CA LEU A 59 -2.95 -4.54 -3.12
C LEU A 59 -3.35 -3.10 -3.45
N PRO A 60 -4.13 -2.41 -2.60
CA PRO A 60 -4.58 -1.06 -2.90
C PRO A 60 -3.44 -0.05 -2.79
N SER A 61 -3.50 1.02 -3.60
CA SER A 61 -2.52 2.10 -3.59
C SER A 61 -2.64 3.05 -2.39
N CYS A 62 -3.78 3.03 -1.69
CA CYS A 62 -3.99 3.75 -0.45
C CYS A 62 -3.85 2.79 0.73
N ILE A 63 -2.78 2.96 1.51
CA ILE A 63 -2.54 2.16 2.71
C ILE A 63 -2.35 3.12 3.88
N ALA A 64 -3.07 2.87 4.96
CA ALA A 64 -2.93 3.61 6.21
C ALA A 64 -2.54 2.64 7.33
N GLY A 65 -1.80 3.11 8.33
CA GLY A 65 -1.47 2.28 9.48
C GLY A 65 -1.30 3.08 10.77
N THR A 66 -1.38 2.40 11.91
CA THR A 66 -1.16 2.98 13.24
C THR A 66 -0.10 2.18 14.02
N SER A 67 0.78 2.86 14.76
CA SER A 67 1.86 2.23 15.55
C SER A 67 2.67 1.20 14.72
N ALA A 68 2.73 -0.06 15.14
CA ALA A 68 3.40 -1.14 14.41
C ALA A 68 2.83 -1.34 12.98
N GLY A 69 1.53 -1.18 12.78
CA GLY A 69 0.91 -1.22 11.45
C GLY A 69 1.32 -0.03 10.57
N ALA A 70 1.64 1.13 11.17
CA ALA A 70 2.18 2.29 10.44
C ALA A 70 3.59 2.02 9.91
N ALA A 71 4.42 1.32 10.67
CA ALA A 71 5.75 0.92 10.20
C ALA A 71 5.66 -0.02 9.00
N ILE A 72 4.76 -1.01 9.04
CA ILE A 72 4.50 -1.90 7.89
C ILE A 72 3.96 -1.12 6.69
N ALA A 73 2.95 -0.25 6.89
CA ALA A 73 2.41 0.60 5.83
C ALA A 73 3.50 1.49 5.20
N ALA A 74 4.34 2.11 6.02
CA ALA A 74 5.45 2.94 5.54
C ALA A 74 6.47 2.12 4.75
N LEU A 75 6.78 0.88 5.18
CA LEU A 75 7.63 0.00 4.42
C LEU A 75 7.02 -0.28 3.06
N VAL A 76 5.77 -0.75 3.00
CA VAL A 76 5.09 -1.08 1.74
C VAL A 76 5.00 0.14 0.80
N CYS A 77 4.55 1.29 1.30
CA CYS A 77 4.31 2.48 0.47
C CYS A 77 5.55 3.22 -0.04
N THR A 78 6.76 2.85 0.42
CA THR A 78 8.01 3.49 0.00
C THR A 78 8.83 2.63 -0.97
N ARG A 79 8.27 1.54 -1.47
CA ARG A 79 8.88 0.69 -2.50
C ARG A 79 8.07 0.75 -3.78
N THR A 80 8.77 0.62 -4.90
CA THR A 80 8.15 0.21 -6.16
C THR A 80 7.67 -1.24 -6.07
N ASP A 81 6.76 -1.59 -6.95
CA ASP A 81 6.25 -2.94 -7.15
C ASP A 81 7.36 -4.02 -7.16
N ASN A 82 8.40 -3.83 -7.98
CA ASN A 82 9.51 -4.78 -8.09
C ASN A 82 10.34 -4.87 -6.80
N GLU A 83 10.59 -3.74 -6.13
CA GLU A 83 11.30 -3.72 -4.85
C GLU A 83 10.49 -4.38 -3.74
N LEU A 84 9.17 -4.19 -3.76
CA LEU A 84 8.25 -4.80 -2.81
C LEU A 84 8.23 -6.31 -2.99
N ASP A 85 8.15 -6.82 -4.22
CA ASP A 85 8.18 -8.25 -4.51
C ASP A 85 9.47 -8.91 -3.96
N ASN A 86 10.62 -8.23 -4.12
CA ASN A 86 11.89 -8.68 -3.52
C ASN A 86 11.84 -8.75 -1.99
N VAL A 87 11.19 -7.78 -1.34
CA VAL A 87 11.05 -7.72 0.13
C VAL A 87 10.10 -8.79 0.66
N LEU A 88 9.04 -9.11 -0.08
CA LEU A 88 7.99 -10.04 0.34
C LEU A 88 8.40 -11.51 0.22
N HIS A 89 9.54 -11.82 -0.41
CA HIS A 89 10.13 -13.16 -0.36
C HIS A 89 10.49 -13.57 1.08
N ALA A 90 10.17 -14.82 1.44
CA ALA A 90 10.30 -15.33 2.81
C ALA A 90 11.70 -15.12 3.43
N GLU A 91 12.77 -15.29 2.66
CA GLU A 91 14.17 -15.11 3.11
C GLU A 91 14.49 -13.67 3.51
N VAL A 92 13.86 -12.70 2.85
CA VAL A 92 14.06 -11.27 3.14
C VAL A 92 13.05 -10.82 4.21
N LEU A 93 11.79 -11.22 4.07
CA LEU A 93 10.69 -10.84 4.94
C LEU A 93 10.94 -11.18 6.41
N VAL A 94 11.62 -12.29 6.68
CA VAL A 94 11.97 -12.72 8.06
C VAL A 94 12.71 -11.64 8.86
N HIS A 95 13.52 -10.80 8.19
CA HIS A 95 14.24 -9.71 8.83
C HIS A 95 13.29 -8.59 9.29
N PHE A 96 12.19 -8.37 8.56
CA PHE A 96 11.17 -7.39 8.93
C PHE A 96 10.21 -7.90 10.01
N LEU A 97 10.09 -9.22 10.20
CA LEU A 97 9.29 -9.77 11.29
C LEU A 97 9.89 -9.49 12.67
N GLN A 98 11.19 -9.23 12.73
CA GLN A 98 11.91 -8.92 13.97
C GLN A 98 11.85 -7.44 14.37
N LEU A 99 11.18 -6.59 13.59
CA LEU A 99 11.19 -5.12 13.74
C LEU A 99 10.71 -4.62 15.12
N PHE A 100 9.92 -5.44 15.83
CA PHE A 100 9.41 -5.14 17.18
C PHE A 100 10.02 -6.01 18.28
N ASN A 101 11.07 -6.78 17.97
CA ASN A 101 11.64 -7.79 18.86
C ASN A 101 12.97 -7.38 19.51
N ASP A 102 13.27 -6.08 19.62
CA ASP A 102 14.48 -5.62 20.32
C ASP A 102 14.30 -5.73 21.86
N PRO A 103 15.04 -6.61 22.56
CA PRO A 103 14.99 -6.73 24.01
C PRO A 103 15.65 -5.52 24.72
N HIS A 104 16.44 -4.72 24.01
CA HIS A 104 17.01 -3.49 24.55
C HIS A 104 16.01 -2.36 24.34
N SER A 105 15.06 -2.25 25.27
CA SER A 105 14.22 -1.07 25.41
C SER A 105 15.13 0.18 25.43
N VAL A 106 15.16 0.91 24.32
CA VAL A 106 15.81 2.22 24.24
C VAL A 106 15.21 3.08 25.33
N SER A 107 15.97 3.28 26.42
CA SER A 107 15.59 4.23 27.45
C SER A 107 15.62 5.60 26.79
N TRP A 108 14.45 6.20 26.55
CA TRP A 108 14.35 7.60 26.20
C TRP A 108 14.88 8.42 27.37
N ARG A 109 16.18 8.67 27.40
CA ARG A 109 16.76 9.70 28.27
C ARG A 109 16.46 11.03 27.60
N ARG A 110 15.63 11.83 28.27
CA ARG A 110 15.47 13.25 27.96
C ARG A 110 16.77 13.99 28.22
#